data_AF-A0A7G5GU77-F1
#
_entry.id   AF-A0A7G5GU77-F1
#
_cell.length_a   1.000
_cell.length_b   1.000
_cell.length_c   1.000
_cell.angle_alpha   90.00
_cell.angle_beta   90.00
_cell.angle_gamma   90.00
#
_symmetry.space_group_name_H-M   'P 1'
#
loop_
_entity.id
_entity.type
_entity.pdbx_description
1 polymer ?
#
loop_
_entity_poly.entity_id
_entity_poly.type
_entity_poly.pdbx_seq_one_letter_code
_entity_poly.pdbx_strand_id
1 'polypeptide(L)'
;MKEVAKYIIKVDAQFKDGQIVPEIPYEEVMRLVNEPNIVIIKTGIPEQTLRNVIEATHAWASKTPLAEAPDSFDNNQHKQRLHIAKIQQAPQLFHDHTFDAILDLEEPTQQTLMEVFNPLRQFWNNLTGNNEEYGIRKGQPYFHPQVTHYPLGGSFFGRHWHPLNPQKVGTILALNQYGKDYNSGGTGYVINDHIVETEGYQDMGDIILFRYDLPHWVSPSSFADRFSWDDPAGRWVAILPFYDPWGKPADKDEPQGWKSHIQTAKEATV
;
A
#
# COMPACT_ATOMS: atom_id res chain seq x y z
N MET A 1 12.26 -6.31 20.33
CA MET A 1 12.15 -4.92 19.84
C MET A 1 13.45 -4.39 19.23
N LYS A 2 14.61 -4.38 19.92
CA LYS A 2 15.87 -3.83 19.36
C LYS A 2 16.34 -4.44 18.03
N GLU A 3 16.12 -5.75 17.82
CA GLU A 3 16.52 -6.40 16.56
C GLU A 3 15.60 -6.11 15.36
N VAL A 4 14.36 -5.66 15.59
CA VAL A 4 13.41 -5.32 14.51
C VAL A 4 13.68 -3.91 13.98
N ALA A 5 14.04 -2.99 14.89
CA ALA A 5 14.38 -1.62 14.55
C ALA A 5 15.57 -1.50 13.57
N LYS A 6 16.43 -2.53 13.48
CA LYS A 6 17.57 -2.54 12.55
C LYS A 6 17.16 -2.59 11.08
N TYR A 7 15.94 -3.05 10.79
CA TYR A 7 15.41 -3.17 9.43
C TYR A 7 14.48 -2.00 9.06
N ILE A 8 14.18 -1.09 9.98
CA ILE A 8 13.29 0.04 9.71
C ILE A 8 14.14 1.29 9.60
N ILE A 9 14.13 1.91 8.43
CA ILE A 9 14.80 3.18 8.16
C ILE A 9 13.72 4.25 8.04
N LYS A 10 13.89 5.37 8.73
CA LYS A 10 13.01 6.53 8.59
C LYS A 10 13.75 7.58 7.77
N VAL A 11 13.03 8.19 6.82
CA VAL A 11 13.55 9.26 5.96
C VAL A 11 12.54 10.40 6.02
N ASP A 12 13.00 11.60 6.35
CA ASP A 12 12.13 12.76 6.35
C ASP A 12 11.88 13.26 4.92
N ALA A 13 10.68 13.79 4.69
CA ALA A 13 10.29 14.39 3.43
C ALA A 13 9.43 15.64 3.68
N GLN A 14 9.31 16.47 2.65
CA GLN A 14 8.41 17.61 2.65
C GLN A 14 7.25 17.37 1.69
N PHE A 15 6.05 17.71 2.14
CA PHE A 15 4.89 17.87 1.28
C PHE A 15 4.77 19.32 0.86
N LYS A 16 5.17 19.64 -0.37
CA LYS A 16 5.20 21.01 -0.88
C LYS A 16 4.71 21.04 -2.32
N ASP A 17 3.85 22.02 -2.63
CA ASP A 17 3.30 22.24 -3.97
C ASP A 17 2.68 20.98 -4.59
N GLY A 18 2.04 20.14 -3.75
CA GLY A 18 1.41 18.89 -4.16
C GLY A 18 2.39 17.74 -4.45
N GLN A 19 3.64 17.83 -3.99
CA GLN A 19 4.68 16.83 -4.21
C GLN A 19 5.27 16.34 -2.89
N ILE A 20 5.73 15.08 -2.89
CA ILE A 20 6.50 14.49 -1.79
C ILE A 20 7.98 14.51 -2.18
N VAL A 21 8.79 15.27 -1.44
CA VAL A 21 10.22 15.45 -1.72
C VAL A 21 11.03 14.95 -0.53
N PRO A 22 11.73 13.80 -0.64
CA PRO A 22 12.57 13.27 0.43
C PRO A 22 13.80 14.15 0.66
N GLU A 23 14.35 14.13 1.89
CA GLU A 23 15.55 14.88 2.25
C GLU A 23 16.84 14.34 1.59
N ILE A 24 16.79 13.10 1.12
CA ILE A 24 17.85 12.43 0.34
C ILE A 24 17.36 12.18 -1.10
N PRO A 25 18.27 12.00 -2.07
CA PRO A 25 17.89 11.71 -3.46
C PRO A 25 16.98 10.48 -3.61
N TYR A 26 16.07 10.50 -4.59
CA TYR A 26 15.13 9.41 -4.86
C TYR A 26 15.84 8.07 -5.14
N GLU A 27 16.99 8.11 -5.82
CA GLU A 27 17.83 6.95 -6.11
C GLU A 27 18.39 6.33 -4.83
N GLU A 28 18.72 7.16 -3.84
CA GLU A 28 19.21 6.70 -2.54
C GLU A 28 18.07 6.08 -1.72
N VAL A 29 16.87 6.66 -1.75
CA VAL A 29 15.66 6.02 -1.18
C VAL A 29 15.46 4.64 -1.80
N MET A 30 15.54 4.52 -3.12
CA MET A 30 15.40 3.23 -3.81
C MET A 30 16.54 2.26 -3.52
N ARG A 31 17.78 2.73 -3.29
CA ARG A 31 18.87 1.88 -2.81
C ARG A 31 18.50 1.26 -1.47
N LEU A 32 18.02 2.06 -0.53
CA LEU A 32 17.59 1.60 0.80
C LEU A 32 16.44 0.60 0.74
N VAL A 33 15.47 0.80 -0.16
CA VAL A 33 14.34 -0.12 -0.39
C VAL A 33 14.80 -1.46 -0.99
N ASN A 34 15.83 -1.45 -1.84
CA ASN A 34 16.36 -2.68 -2.45
C ASN A 34 17.30 -3.48 -1.53
N GLU A 35 17.74 -2.86 -0.45
CA GLU A 35 18.40 -3.51 0.68
C GLU A 35 17.37 -4.20 1.58
N PRO A 36 17.80 -5.04 2.55
CA PRO A 36 16.88 -5.72 3.47
C PRO A 36 16.25 -4.76 4.49
N ASN A 37 15.61 -3.68 4.04
CA ASN A 37 14.99 -2.66 4.86
C ASN A 37 13.53 -2.46 4.49
N ILE A 38 12.78 -1.95 5.46
CA ILE A 38 11.52 -1.26 5.29
C ILE A 38 11.82 0.23 5.49
N VAL A 39 11.50 1.04 4.49
CA VAL A 39 11.74 2.49 4.56
C VAL A 39 10.42 3.18 4.86
N ILE A 40 10.38 4.05 5.86
CA ILE A 40 9.22 4.85 6.23
C ILE A 40 9.52 6.30 5.89
N ILE A 41 8.78 6.85 4.93
CA ILE A 41 8.87 8.25 4.51
C ILE A 41 7.93 9.07 5.39
N LYS A 42 8.48 10.02 6.15
CA LYS A 42 7.71 11.00 6.94
C LYS A 42 7.32 12.15 6.03
N THR A 43 6.14 12.08 5.41
CA THR A 43 5.78 12.96 4.27
C THR A 43 5.40 14.39 4.64
N GLY A 44 4.79 14.58 5.81
CA GLY A 44 4.17 15.85 6.19
C GLY A 44 2.87 16.19 5.43
N ILE A 45 2.20 15.21 4.79
CA ILE A 45 0.87 15.43 4.20
C ILE A 45 -0.11 15.88 5.31
N PRO A 46 -0.90 16.95 5.08
CA PRO A 46 -1.83 17.46 6.10
C PRO A 46 -2.85 16.41 6.54
N GLU A 47 -3.08 16.32 7.86
CA GLU A 47 -4.03 15.38 8.45
C GLU A 47 -5.42 15.50 7.81
N GLN A 48 -5.88 16.75 7.58
CA GLN A 48 -7.18 17.01 6.98
C GLN A 48 -7.31 16.43 5.56
N THR A 49 -6.27 16.51 4.73
CA THR A 49 -6.27 15.93 3.38
C THR A 49 -6.48 14.42 3.44
N LEU A 50 -5.81 13.74 4.37
CA LEU A 50 -5.92 12.29 4.54
C LEU A 50 -7.31 11.88 5.06
N ARG A 51 -7.89 12.63 6.01
CA ARG A 51 -9.26 12.40 6.50
C ARG A 51 -10.29 12.62 5.39
N ASN A 52 -10.12 13.67 4.58
CA ASN A 52 -11.00 13.93 3.44
C ASN A 52 -11.01 12.76 2.45
N VAL A 53 -9.88 12.08 2.21
CA VAL A 53 -9.83 10.88 1.36
C VAL A 53 -10.65 9.73 1.92
N ILE A 54 -10.58 9.48 3.24
CA ILE A 54 -11.41 8.45 3.90
C ILE A 54 -12.90 8.81 3.74
N GLU A 55 -13.27 10.04 4.07
CA GLU A 55 -14.65 10.52 4.00
C GLU A 55 -15.21 10.46 2.57
N ALA A 56 -14.45 10.92 1.58
CA ALA A 56 -14.84 10.88 0.18
C ALA A 56 -14.96 9.45 -0.33
N THR A 57 -14.04 8.56 0.04
CA THR A 57 -14.10 7.14 -0.33
C THR A 57 -15.34 6.47 0.26
N HIS A 58 -15.60 6.67 1.55
CA HIS A 58 -16.76 6.12 2.23
C HIS A 58 -18.08 6.68 1.66
N ALA A 59 -18.15 8.00 1.41
CA ALA A 59 -19.31 8.63 0.80
C ALA A 59 -19.59 8.10 -0.61
N TRP A 60 -18.55 7.93 -1.43
CA TRP A 60 -18.68 7.32 -2.75
C TRP A 60 -19.13 5.86 -2.67
N ALA A 61 -18.54 5.06 -1.77
CA ALA A 61 -18.92 3.67 -1.54
C ALA A 61 -20.37 3.52 -1.09
N SER A 62 -20.91 4.45 -0.30
CA SER A 62 -22.31 4.42 0.17
C SER A 62 -23.35 4.60 -0.95
N LYS A 63 -22.94 5.17 -2.09
CA LYS A 63 -23.78 5.42 -3.26
C LYS A 63 -23.48 4.48 -4.43
N THR A 64 -22.37 3.75 -4.35
CA THR A 64 -21.94 2.81 -5.38
C THR A 64 -22.40 1.41 -4.97
N PRO A 65 -22.97 0.61 -5.88
CA PRO A 65 -23.27 -0.78 -5.56
C PRO A 65 -22.00 -1.60 -5.34
N LEU A 66 -22.05 -2.51 -4.38
CA LEU A 66 -20.96 -3.44 -4.11
C LEU A 66 -20.70 -4.33 -5.33
N ALA A 67 -19.43 -4.48 -5.72
CA ALA A 67 -19.05 -5.35 -6.82
C ALA A 67 -19.10 -6.83 -6.42
N GLU A 68 -20.01 -7.59 -7.02
CA GLU A 68 -20.14 -9.04 -6.80
C GLU A 68 -19.27 -9.85 -7.77
N ALA A 69 -19.19 -9.39 -9.02
CA ALA A 69 -18.45 -10.03 -10.09
C ALA A 69 -16.93 -10.08 -9.80
N PRO A 70 -16.17 -10.95 -10.48
CA PRO A 70 -14.71 -10.88 -10.46
C PRO A 70 -14.22 -9.48 -10.83
N ASP A 71 -13.07 -9.08 -10.30
CA ASP A 71 -12.49 -7.76 -10.59
C ASP A 71 -12.30 -7.61 -12.11
N SER A 72 -12.94 -6.58 -12.69
CA SER A 72 -12.84 -6.30 -14.12
C SER A 72 -11.61 -5.47 -14.48
N PHE A 73 -11.09 -4.70 -13.52
CA PHE A 73 -9.95 -3.78 -13.68
C PHE A 73 -10.15 -2.81 -14.85
N ASP A 74 -11.38 -2.33 -15.04
CA ASP A 74 -11.71 -1.36 -16.09
C ASP A 74 -12.76 -0.33 -15.66
N ASN A 75 -12.98 -0.18 -14.35
CA ASN A 75 -13.90 0.80 -13.77
C ASN A 75 -13.51 1.16 -12.32
N ASN A 76 -14.23 2.11 -11.73
CA ASN A 76 -14.18 2.35 -10.29
C ASN A 76 -15.17 1.40 -9.60
N GLN A 77 -14.72 0.68 -8.59
CA GLN A 77 -15.54 -0.30 -7.87
C GLN A 77 -15.06 -0.49 -6.44
N HIS A 78 -15.91 -1.07 -5.61
CA HIS A 78 -15.55 -1.44 -4.25
C HIS A 78 -16.12 -2.81 -3.92
N LYS A 79 -15.39 -3.56 -3.10
CA LYS A 79 -15.68 -4.94 -2.81
C LYS A 79 -15.28 -5.31 -1.40
N GLN A 80 -16.15 -6.02 -0.71
CA GLN A 80 -15.83 -6.69 0.53
C GLN A 80 -15.09 -7.98 0.19
N ARG A 81 -13.83 -8.07 0.58
CA ARG A 81 -12.97 -9.25 0.43
C ARG A 81 -13.15 -10.13 1.66
N LEU A 82 -13.67 -11.34 1.50
CA LEU A 82 -14.01 -12.28 2.60
C LEU A 82 -13.62 -13.74 2.32
N HIS A 83 -12.79 -13.96 1.30
CA HIS A 83 -12.43 -15.29 0.80
C HIS A 83 -10.93 -15.42 0.60
N ILE A 84 -10.49 -16.51 -0.03
CA ILE A 84 -9.11 -16.62 -0.51
C ILE A 84 -8.97 -15.76 -1.77
N ALA A 85 -8.00 -14.86 -1.78
CA ALA A 85 -7.68 -14.02 -2.93
C ALA A 85 -7.31 -14.88 -4.13
N LYS A 86 -7.92 -14.63 -5.30
CA LYS A 86 -7.66 -15.42 -6.52
C LYS A 86 -6.24 -15.24 -7.04
N ILE A 87 -5.68 -14.03 -6.94
CA ILE A 87 -4.35 -13.72 -7.46
C ILE A 87 -3.29 -14.10 -6.42
N GLN A 88 -3.44 -13.62 -5.18
CA GLN A 88 -2.45 -13.80 -4.11
C GLN A 88 -2.55 -15.17 -3.41
N GLN A 89 -3.63 -15.93 -3.62
CA GLN A 89 -3.87 -17.23 -2.99
C GLN A 89 -3.83 -17.18 -1.44
N ALA A 90 -4.13 -16.01 -0.87
CA ALA A 90 -4.08 -15.75 0.57
C ALA A 90 -5.48 -15.43 1.12
N PRO A 91 -5.81 -15.87 2.34
CA PRO A 91 -7.06 -15.49 3.00
C PRO A 91 -7.10 -13.98 3.26
N GLN A 92 -8.26 -13.36 3.07
CA GLN A 92 -8.45 -11.91 3.23
C GLN A 92 -9.80 -11.59 3.86
N LEU A 93 -9.80 -10.57 4.72
CA LEU A 93 -10.99 -9.96 5.30
C LEU A 93 -10.78 -8.44 5.35
N PHE A 94 -11.26 -7.69 4.36
CA PHE A 94 -11.16 -6.22 4.29
C PHE A 94 -12.11 -5.64 3.23
N HIS A 95 -12.30 -4.32 3.22
CA HIS A 95 -13.06 -3.59 2.20
C HIS A 95 -12.10 -2.87 1.26
N ASP A 96 -12.12 -3.30 0.00
CA ASP A 96 -11.28 -2.77 -1.06
C ASP A 96 -12.04 -1.74 -1.89
N HIS A 97 -11.45 -0.58 -2.14
CA HIS A 97 -11.99 0.47 -3.01
C HIS A 97 -10.97 0.76 -4.10
N THR A 98 -11.26 0.36 -5.34
CA THR A 98 -10.35 0.49 -6.48
C THR A 98 -10.86 1.58 -7.42
N PHE A 99 -9.98 2.50 -7.80
CA PHE A 99 -10.30 3.64 -8.66
C PHE A 99 -9.51 3.55 -9.98
N ASP A 100 -9.63 2.45 -10.71
CA ASP A 100 -8.90 2.24 -11.98
C ASP A 100 -9.25 3.30 -13.03
N ALA A 101 -10.47 3.82 -12.97
CA ALA A 101 -10.98 4.93 -13.79
C ALA A 101 -11.08 6.23 -12.97
N ILE A 102 -10.08 6.56 -12.15
CA ILE A 102 -10.08 7.73 -11.25
C ILE A 102 -10.39 9.05 -11.99
N LEU A 103 -10.00 9.15 -13.27
CA LEU A 103 -10.26 10.33 -14.12
C LEU A 103 -11.74 10.46 -14.56
N ASP A 104 -12.53 9.40 -14.40
CA ASP A 104 -13.96 9.38 -14.74
C ASP A 104 -14.86 9.59 -13.50
N LEU A 105 -14.26 9.76 -12.31
CA LEU A 105 -15.02 10.06 -11.09
C LEU A 105 -15.65 11.46 -11.15
N GLU A 106 -16.84 11.58 -10.56
CA GLU A 106 -17.50 12.86 -10.39
C GLU A 106 -16.81 13.73 -9.33
N GLU A 107 -16.89 15.04 -9.51
CA GLU A 107 -16.49 16.02 -8.49
C GLU A 107 -17.53 16.08 -7.35
N PRO A 108 -17.11 16.31 -6.10
CA PRO A 108 -15.75 16.62 -5.63
C PRO A 108 -14.88 15.40 -5.28
N THR A 109 -15.38 14.17 -5.48
CA THR A 109 -14.67 12.95 -5.10
C THR A 109 -13.36 12.81 -5.86
N GLN A 110 -13.38 13.09 -7.17
CA GLN A 110 -12.19 13.08 -8.01
C GLN A 110 -11.09 14.00 -7.45
N GLN A 111 -11.38 15.28 -7.24
CA GLN A 111 -10.42 16.23 -6.67
C GLN A 111 -9.82 15.73 -5.35
N THR A 112 -10.68 15.28 -4.44
CA THR A 112 -10.26 14.84 -3.11
C THR A 112 -9.30 13.65 -3.18
N LEU A 113 -9.60 12.65 -3.99
CA LEU A 113 -8.71 11.49 -4.15
C LEU A 113 -7.39 11.88 -4.85
N MET A 114 -7.46 12.79 -5.82
CA MET A 114 -6.30 13.25 -6.58
C MET A 114 -5.33 14.10 -5.75
N GLU A 115 -5.76 14.72 -4.64
CA GLU A 115 -4.88 15.39 -3.68
C GLU A 115 -3.85 14.45 -3.05
N VAL A 116 -4.15 13.15 -2.97
CA VAL A 116 -3.25 12.13 -2.44
C VAL A 116 -2.61 11.32 -3.56
N PHE A 117 -3.42 10.86 -4.53
CA PHE A 117 -2.90 9.95 -5.55
C PHE A 117 -1.92 10.61 -6.52
N ASN A 118 -2.13 11.88 -6.92
CA ASN A 118 -1.16 12.57 -7.78
C ASN A 118 0.24 12.66 -7.15
N PRO A 119 0.39 13.14 -5.90
CA PRO A 119 1.69 13.14 -5.24
C PRO A 119 2.29 11.73 -5.12
N LEU A 120 1.47 10.71 -4.79
CA LEU A 120 1.95 9.31 -4.72
C LEU A 120 2.46 8.81 -6.07
N ARG A 121 1.77 9.12 -7.17
CA ARG A 121 2.18 8.76 -8.52
C ARG A 121 3.49 9.43 -8.92
N GLN A 122 3.59 10.73 -8.68
CA GLN A 122 4.81 11.49 -8.96
C GLN A 122 5.99 10.97 -8.13
N PHE A 123 5.75 10.69 -6.84
CA PHE A 123 6.74 10.10 -5.95
C PHE A 123 7.22 8.74 -6.47
N TRP A 124 6.31 7.85 -6.86
CA TRP A 124 6.66 6.56 -7.44
C TRP A 124 7.42 6.69 -8.76
N ASN A 125 7.00 7.59 -9.66
CA ASN A 125 7.70 7.86 -10.92
C ASN A 125 9.14 8.33 -10.67
N ASN A 126 9.33 9.27 -9.73
CA ASN A 126 10.65 9.77 -9.34
C ASN A 126 11.53 8.68 -8.73
N LEU A 127 10.97 7.82 -7.87
CA LEU A 127 11.69 6.66 -7.32
C LEU A 127 12.13 5.70 -8.43
N THR A 128 11.25 5.38 -9.37
CA THR A 128 11.47 4.29 -10.32
C THR A 128 12.12 4.71 -11.64
N GLY A 129 12.29 6.02 -11.86
CA GLY A 129 12.74 6.61 -13.12
C GLY A 129 11.72 6.52 -14.25
N ASN A 130 10.45 6.28 -13.91
CA ASN A 130 9.35 6.17 -14.87
C ASN A 130 8.64 7.53 -15.05
N ASN A 131 7.74 7.61 -16.02
CA ASN A 131 6.88 8.77 -16.24
C ASN A 131 5.46 8.32 -16.59
N GLU A 132 4.88 7.48 -15.75
CA GLU A 132 3.58 6.87 -16.02
C GLU A 132 2.43 7.78 -15.60
N GLU A 133 1.36 7.77 -16.39
CA GLU A 133 0.11 8.48 -16.17
C GLU A 133 -1.03 7.53 -15.82
N TYR A 134 -2.12 8.06 -15.26
CA TYR A 134 -3.35 7.30 -15.06
C TYR A 134 -4.01 6.93 -16.39
N GLY A 135 -4.82 5.89 -16.34
CA GLY A 135 -5.61 5.43 -17.48
C GLY A 135 -5.45 3.93 -17.69
N ILE A 136 -6.58 3.27 -17.91
CA ILE A 136 -6.65 1.82 -18.12
C ILE A 136 -5.98 1.45 -19.44
N ARG A 137 -5.08 0.46 -19.42
CA ARG A 137 -4.36 -0.04 -20.61
C ARG A 137 -4.47 -1.56 -20.68
N LYS A 138 -5.40 -2.08 -21.48
CA LYS A 138 -5.63 -3.54 -21.55
C LYS A 138 -4.39 -4.27 -22.07
N GLY A 139 -3.90 -5.24 -21.29
CA GLY A 139 -2.69 -6.02 -21.58
C GLY A 139 -1.37 -5.25 -21.40
N GLN A 140 -1.40 -4.12 -20.69
CA GLN A 140 -0.22 -3.37 -20.31
C GLN A 140 -0.31 -2.94 -18.84
N PRO A 141 0.83 -2.69 -18.18
CA PRO A 141 0.81 -2.11 -16.85
C PRO A 141 0.18 -0.72 -16.82
N TYR A 142 -0.62 -0.45 -15.79
CA TYR A 142 -1.12 0.88 -15.47
C TYR A 142 -1.34 1.00 -13.95
N PHE A 143 -1.60 2.22 -13.47
CA PHE A 143 -1.85 2.44 -12.04
C PHE A 143 -3.26 2.03 -11.64
N HIS A 144 -3.35 1.34 -10.51
CA HIS A 144 -4.59 1.02 -9.84
C HIS A 144 -4.61 1.76 -8.50
N PRO A 145 -5.12 3.01 -8.41
CA PRO A 145 -5.30 3.68 -7.13
C PRO A 145 -6.26 2.89 -6.25
N GLN A 146 -5.87 2.57 -5.01
CA GLN A 146 -6.72 1.83 -4.09
C GLN A 146 -6.73 2.46 -2.71
N VAL A 147 -7.90 2.50 -2.10
CA VAL A 147 -8.09 2.82 -0.68
C VAL A 147 -8.63 1.58 0.01
N THR A 148 -7.84 1.01 0.89
CA THR A 148 -8.18 -0.23 1.59
C THR A 148 -8.56 0.07 3.03
N HIS A 149 -9.73 -0.40 3.43
CA HIS A 149 -10.22 -0.34 4.80
C HIS A 149 -10.18 -1.73 5.42
N TYR A 150 -9.55 -1.84 6.58
CA TYR A 150 -9.56 -3.01 7.43
C TYR A 150 -10.45 -2.69 8.64
N PRO A 151 -11.74 -3.10 8.62
CA PRO A 151 -12.66 -2.85 9.73
C PRO A 151 -12.14 -3.45 11.04
N LEU A 152 -12.52 -2.90 12.19
CA LEU A 152 -12.20 -3.56 13.45
C LEU A 152 -12.85 -4.95 13.55
N GLY A 153 -12.40 -5.79 14.49
CA GLY A 153 -13.04 -7.09 14.76
C GLY A 153 -12.54 -8.26 13.91
N GLY A 154 -11.26 -8.28 13.52
CA GLY A 154 -10.62 -9.46 12.92
C GLY A 154 -10.30 -9.35 11.43
N SER A 155 -10.39 -8.17 10.82
CA SER A 155 -9.91 -7.92 9.45
C SER A 155 -8.42 -8.18 9.29
N PHE A 156 -7.99 -8.70 8.12
CA PHE A 156 -6.60 -9.06 7.85
C PHE A 156 -6.35 -9.29 6.35
N PHE A 157 -5.08 -9.44 5.98
CA PHE A 157 -4.70 -10.02 4.69
C PHE A 157 -3.52 -10.97 4.90
N GLY A 158 -3.72 -12.26 4.62
CA GLY A 158 -2.73 -13.30 4.84
C GLY A 158 -1.43 -13.08 4.05
N ARG A 159 -0.37 -13.81 4.45
CA ARG A 159 0.95 -13.73 3.82
C ARG A 159 0.88 -13.95 2.31
N HIS A 160 1.45 -13.02 1.56
CA HIS A 160 1.52 -13.03 0.11
C HIS A 160 2.75 -12.25 -0.37
N TRP A 161 2.94 -12.22 -1.70
CA TRP A 161 3.97 -11.44 -2.40
C TRP A 161 3.46 -11.09 -3.79
N HIS A 162 4.16 -10.18 -4.46
CA HIS A 162 3.87 -9.75 -5.83
C HIS A 162 5.07 -9.98 -6.75
N PRO A 163 4.89 -9.98 -8.08
CA PRO A 163 6.02 -9.93 -9.00
C PRO A 163 6.77 -8.61 -8.83
N LEU A 164 8.11 -8.64 -8.77
CA LEU A 164 8.90 -7.41 -8.61
C LEU A 164 8.62 -6.38 -9.72
N ASN A 165 8.54 -6.84 -10.97
CA ASN A 165 8.35 -5.96 -12.12
C ASN A 165 6.87 -5.98 -12.58
N PRO A 166 6.33 -4.84 -13.03
CA PRO A 166 7.00 -3.56 -13.26
C PRO A 166 7.02 -2.60 -12.06
N GLN A 167 6.32 -2.93 -10.97
CA GLN A 167 6.10 -2.02 -9.82
C GLN A 167 7.39 -1.61 -9.09
N LYS A 168 8.36 -2.52 -8.94
CA LYS A 168 9.63 -2.42 -8.18
C LYS A 168 9.49 -2.20 -6.66
N VAL A 169 8.69 -1.21 -6.25
CA VAL A 169 8.53 -0.77 -4.86
C VAL A 169 7.06 -0.76 -4.46
N GLY A 170 6.71 -1.42 -3.36
CA GLY A 170 5.40 -1.30 -2.74
C GLY A 170 5.29 0.00 -1.96
N THR A 171 4.11 0.64 -2.01
CA THR A 171 3.83 1.90 -1.31
C THR A 171 2.56 1.75 -0.47
N ILE A 172 2.65 1.99 0.84
CA ILE A 172 1.48 1.99 1.74
C ILE A 172 1.44 3.29 2.52
N LEU A 173 0.54 4.20 2.13
CA LEU A 173 0.28 5.45 2.84
C LEU A 173 -0.74 5.21 3.96
N ALA A 174 -0.40 5.54 5.20
CA ALA A 174 -1.36 5.52 6.30
C ALA A 174 -2.32 6.72 6.20
N LEU A 175 -3.62 6.45 6.11
CA LEU A 175 -4.65 7.49 6.05
C LEU A 175 -5.21 7.86 7.42
N ASN A 176 -4.95 7.06 8.46
CA ASN A 176 -5.35 7.34 9.83
C ASN A 176 -4.31 6.85 10.85
N GLN A 177 -4.49 7.19 12.12
CA GLN A 177 -3.45 7.11 13.14
C GLN A 177 -3.55 5.84 14.00
N TYR A 178 -2.49 5.03 14.00
CA TYR A 178 -2.33 3.94 14.96
C TYR A 178 -2.27 4.48 16.40
N GLY A 179 -2.91 3.76 17.34
CA GLY A 179 -3.02 4.14 18.76
C GLY A 179 -4.13 5.15 19.05
N LYS A 180 -4.77 5.71 18.01
CA LYS A 180 -5.90 6.65 18.12
C LYS A 180 -7.14 6.11 17.40
N ASP A 181 -7.01 5.83 16.11
CA ASP A 181 -8.12 5.41 15.24
C ASP A 181 -8.23 3.87 15.15
N TYR A 182 -7.12 3.16 15.38
CA TYR A 182 -7.04 1.69 15.48
C TYR A 182 -5.84 1.27 16.33
N ASN A 183 -5.88 0.07 16.94
CA ASN A 183 -4.84 -0.41 17.86
C ASN A 183 -4.19 -1.73 17.45
N SER A 184 -4.59 -2.29 16.30
CA SER A 184 -4.08 -3.55 15.77
C SER A 184 -4.21 -3.60 14.24
N GLY A 185 -3.44 -4.47 13.62
CA GLY A 185 -3.50 -4.71 12.18
C GLY A 185 -2.44 -3.99 11.37
N GLY A 186 -1.22 -3.87 11.92
CA GLY A 186 -0.04 -3.41 11.19
C GLY A 186 0.36 -4.32 10.02
N THR A 187 1.30 -3.84 9.21
CA THR A 187 1.86 -4.61 8.10
C THR A 187 3.12 -5.34 8.58
N GLY A 188 3.16 -6.65 8.35
CA GLY A 188 4.30 -7.49 8.68
C GLY A 188 5.05 -7.94 7.43
N TYR A 189 6.36 -8.14 7.58
CA TYR A 189 7.28 -8.53 6.50
C TYR A 189 8.20 -9.66 6.95
N VAL A 190 8.65 -10.49 6.00
CA VAL A 190 9.76 -11.44 6.24
C VAL A 190 11.04 -10.90 5.62
N ILE A 191 12.04 -10.58 6.45
CA ILE A 191 13.37 -10.14 6.02
C ILE A 191 14.42 -10.98 6.72
N ASN A 192 15.26 -11.69 5.97
CA ASN A 192 16.31 -12.57 6.52
C ASN A 192 15.78 -13.59 7.55
N ASP A 193 14.65 -14.21 7.25
CA ASP A 193 13.95 -15.14 8.15
C ASP A 193 13.53 -14.52 9.50
N HIS A 194 13.57 -13.18 9.61
CA HIS A 194 13.00 -12.42 10.72
C HIS A 194 11.67 -11.80 10.31
N ILE A 195 10.74 -11.78 11.27
CA ILE A 195 9.49 -11.02 11.15
C ILE A 195 9.76 -9.56 11.52
N VAL A 196 9.39 -8.65 10.64
CA VAL A 196 9.46 -7.21 10.84
C VAL A 196 8.05 -6.65 10.78
N GLU A 197 7.52 -6.22 11.93
CA GLU A 197 6.21 -5.58 12.04
C GLU A 197 6.39 -4.06 12.04
N THR A 198 5.61 -3.33 11.24
CA THR A 198 5.64 -1.86 11.19
C THR A 198 4.63 -1.19 12.11
N GLU A 199 3.87 -1.98 12.86
CA GLU A 199 2.93 -1.49 13.86
C GLU A 199 3.63 -0.60 14.89
N GLY A 200 3.09 0.61 15.12
CA GLY A 200 3.68 1.61 16.01
C GLY A 200 4.89 2.38 15.44
N TYR A 201 5.32 2.10 14.21
CA TYR A 201 6.39 2.86 13.54
C TYR A 201 5.89 3.79 12.43
N GLN A 202 4.70 3.51 11.90
CA GLN A 202 4.01 4.29 10.88
C GLN A 202 2.94 5.18 11.54
N ASP A 203 3.09 6.48 11.37
CA ASP A 203 2.12 7.50 11.76
C ASP A 203 1.21 7.85 10.56
N MET A 204 0.10 8.52 10.84
CA MET A 204 -0.77 9.04 9.80
C MET A 204 0.01 9.97 8.84
N GLY A 205 -0.14 9.75 7.54
CA GLY A 205 0.59 10.46 6.49
C GLY A 205 1.92 9.83 6.09
N ASP A 206 2.45 8.88 6.86
CA ASP A 206 3.67 8.19 6.49
C ASP A 206 3.45 7.18 5.37
N ILE A 207 4.46 7.04 4.51
CA ILE A 207 4.50 6.01 3.47
C ILE A 207 5.49 4.93 3.86
N ILE A 208 5.03 3.69 3.97
CA ILE A 208 5.91 2.53 3.99
C ILE A 208 6.31 2.19 2.56
N LEU A 209 7.61 2.07 2.32
CA LEU A 209 8.24 1.56 1.12
C LEU A 209 8.94 0.24 1.42
N PHE A 210 8.77 -0.71 0.51
CA PHE A 210 9.40 -2.03 0.57
C PHE A 210 9.60 -2.58 -0.83
N ARG A 211 10.57 -3.48 -0.99
CA ARG A 211 10.78 -4.17 -2.26
C ARG A 211 9.54 -5.01 -2.59
N TYR A 212 8.97 -4.86 -3.79
CA TYR A 212 7.61 -5.34 -4.06
C TYR A 212 7.43 -6.87 -4.08
N ASP A 213 8.53 -7.62 -4.24
CA ASP A 213 8.57 -9.09 -4.15
C ASP A 213 8.79 -9.62 -2.72
N LEU A 214 8.86 -8.74 -1.71
CA LEU A 214 9.05 -9.13 -0.32
C LEU A 214 7.78 -9.78 0.25
N PRO A 215 7.87 -10.95 0.91
CA PRO A 215 6.72 -11.57 1.55
C PRO A 215 6.17 -10.68 2.68
N HIS A 216 4.88 -10.40 2.66
CA HIS A 216 4.23 -9.51 3.61
C HIS A 216 2.77 -9.88 3.87
N TRP A 217 2.19 -9.31 4.92
CA TRP A 217 0.80 -9.52 5.34
C TRP A 217 0.28 -8.29 6.09
N VAL A 218 -1.03 -8.26 6.31
CA VAL A 218 -1.66 -7.38 7.30
C VAL A 218 -2.13 -8.23 8.46
N SER A 219 -1.58 -7.98 9.64
CA SER A 219 -1.92 -8.69 10.87
C SER A 219 -3.41 -8.52 11.20
N PRO A 220 -4.05 -9.48 11.87
CA PRO A 220 -5.46 -9.35 12.21
C PRO A 220 -5.69 -8.21 13.20
N SER A 221 -6.76 -7.45 12.98
CA SER A 221 -7.29 -6.57 14.02
C SER A 221 -7.86 -7.39 15.19
N SER A 222 -7.95 -6.78 16.37
CA SER A 222 -8.41 -7.44 17.59
C SER A 222 -9.83 -8.00 17.45
N PHE A 223 -10.02 -9.26 17.84
CA PHE A 223 -11.34 -9.89 17.94
C PHE A 223 -12.17 -9.41 19.13
N ALA A 224 -11.59 -8.60 20.02
CA ALA A 224 -12.35 -7.98 21.10
C ALA A 224 -13.25 -6.83 20.59
N ASP A 225 -12.92 -6.28 19.42
CA ASP A 225 -13.72 -5.23 18.78
C ASP A 225 -14.88 -5.83 17.99
N ARG A 226 -15.94 -5.04 17.80
CA ARG A 226 -17.09 -5.45 17.00
C ARG A 226 -16.81 -5.23 15.51
N PHE A 227 -16.94 -6.30 14.73
CA PHE A 227 -16.89 -6.22 13.27
C PHE A 227 -18.14 -5.54 12.69
N SER A 228 -17.94 -4.65 11.72
CA SER A 228 -19.00 -3.99 10.94
C SER A 228 -18.46 -3.53 9.58
N TRP A 229 -19.20 -3.77 8.51
CA TRP A 229 -18.88 -3.23 7.19
C TRP A 229 -19.34 -1.77 7.03
N ASP A 230 -20.33 -1.36 7.80
CA ASP A 230 -20.95 -0.02 7.70
C ASP A 230 -20.29 0.99 8.64
N ASP A 231 -19.34 0.55 9.49
CA ASP A 231 -18.63 1.41 10.42
C ASP A 231 -17.27 1.80 9.82
N PRO A 232 -16.96 3.10 9.64
CA PRO A 232 -15.67 3.53 9.12
C PRO A 232 -14.52 3.31 10.11
N ALA A 233 -14.76 2.89 11.35
CA ALA A 233 -13.69 2.55 12.29
C ALA A 233 -12.81 1.40 11.76
N GLY A 234 -11.50 1.48 12.01
CA GLY A 234 -10.53 0.51 11.52
C GLY A 234 -9.29 1.17 10.93
N ARG A 235 -8.44 0.38 10.29
CA ARG A 235 -7.23 0.89 9.62
C ARG A 235 -7.55 1.26 8.17
N TRP A 236 -7.16 2.46 7.76
CA TRP A 236 -7.29 2.94 6.38
C TRP A 236 -5.92 3.20 5.78
N VAL A 237 -5.70 2.68 4.57
CA VAL A 237 -4.47 2.92 3.82
C VAL A 237 -4.78 3.25 2.36
N ALA A 238 -3.94 4.07 1.74
CA ALA A 238 -3.90 4.25 0.29
C ALA A 238 -2.69 3.53 -0.28
N ILE A 239 -2.91 2.79 -1.37
CA ILE A 239 -1.86 2.08 -2.12
C ILE A 239 -2.00 2.40 -3.61
N LEU A 240 -0.87 2.41 -4.31
CA LEU A 240 -0.81 2.74 -5.75
C LEU A 240 0.02 1.69 -6.52
N PRO A 241 -0.49 0.46 -6.65
CA PRO A 241 0.16 -0.56 -7.46
C PRO A 241 0.10 -0.24 -8.97
N PHE A 242 1.15 -0.63 -9.69
CA PHE A 242 1.34 -0.52 -11.13
C PHE A 242 1.67 -1.89 -11.71
N TYR A 243 0.69 -2.51 -12.36
CA TYR A 243 0.81 -3.85 -12.93
C TYR A 243 -0.17 -4.07 -14.07
N ASP A 244 0.03 -5.16 -14.84
CA ASP A 244 -0.96 -5.64 -15.81
C ASP A 244 -1.85 -6.68 -15.10
N PRO A 245 -3.13 -6.38 -14.83
CA PRO A 245 -4.02 -7.31 -14.14
C PRO A 245 -4.42 -8.52 -15.00
N TRP A 246 -4.16 -8.47 -16.31
CA TRP A 246 -4.35 -9.58 -17.25
C TRP A 246 -3.05 -10.32 -17.56
N GLY A 247 -1.93 -9.89 -16.96
CA GLY A 247 -0.63 -10.49 -17.11
C GLY A 247 -0.47 -11.82 -16.37
N LYS A 248 0.74 -12.39 -16.43
CA LYS A 248 1.08 -13.60 -15.67
C LYS A 248 1.11 -13.25 -14.16
N PRO A 249 0.35 -13.97 -13.31
CA PRO A 249 0.45 -13.81 -11.86
C PRO A 249 1.86 -14.11 -11.33
N ALA A 250 2.12 -13.73 -10.08
CA ALA A 250 3.32 -14.15 -9.37
C ALA A 250 3.45 -15.68 -9.39
N ASP A 251 4.69 -16.18 -9.45
CA ASP A 251 4.94 -17.59 -9.28
C ASP A 251 4.46 -18.04 -7.88
N LYS A 252 3.96 -19.28 -7.80
CA LYS A 252 3.41 -19.87 -6.58
C LYS A 252 4.45 -20.04 -5.47
N ASP A 253 5.71 -20.14 -5.85
CA ASP A 253 6.81 -20.27 -4.91
C ASP A 253 7.28 -18.88 -4.49
N GLU A 254 7.54 -18.74 -3.19
CA GLU A 254 8.05 -17.50 -2.63
C GLU A 254 9.34 -17.08 -3.35
N PRO A 255 9.45 -15.82 -3.82
CA PRO A 255 10.67 -15.33 -4.46
C PRO A 255 11.84 -15.54 -3.51
N GLN A 256 12.88 -16.24 -3.96
CA GLN A 256 14.12 -16.37 -3.17
C GLN A 256 15.14 -15.27 -3.51
N GLY A 257 14.85 -14.43 -4.52
CA GLY A 257 15.78 -13.42 -5.04
C GLY A 257 16.21 -12.38 -4.00
N TRP A 258 15.36 -12.05 -3.03
CA TRP A 258 15.77 -11.19 -1.92
C TRP A 258 16.87 -11.85 -1.06
N LYS A 259 16.87 -13.18 -0.87
CA LYS A 259 17.93 -13.89 -0.11
C LYS A 259 19.30 -13.80 -0.78
N SER A 260 19.37 -13.87 -2.12
CA SER A 260 20.62 -13.81 -2.87
C SER A 260 21.20 -12.38 -2.97
N HIS A 261 20.35 -11.36 -3.13
CA HIS A 261 20.80 -9.96 -3.10
C HIS A 261 21.42 -9.57 -1.74
N ILE A 262 20.91 -10.15 -0.65
CA ILE A 262 21.41 -9.88 0.70
C ILE A 262 22.78 -10.51 0.97
N GLN A 263 23.07 -11.69 0.39
CA GLN A 263 24.42 -12.27 0.48
C GLN A 263 25.46 -11.36 -0.18
N THR A 264 25.14 -10.80 -1.33
CA THR A 264 26.04 -9.91 -2.09
C THR A 264 26.35 -8.61 -1.31
N ALA A 265 25.37 -8.03 -0.61
CA ALA A 265 25.59 -6.81 0.19
C ALA A 265 26.50 -7.03 1.41
N LYS A 266 26.46 -8.23 2.03
CA LYS A 266 27.38 -8.60 3.12
C LYS A 266 28.82 -8.77 2.65
N GLU A 267 29.04 -9.23 1.43
CA GLU A 267 30.39 -9.41 0.87
C GLU A 267 31.05 -8.09 0.45
N ALA A 268 30.25 -7.06 0.12
CA ALA A 268 30.75 -5.73 -0.24
C ALA A 268 31.14 -4.85 0.96
N THR A 269 30.83 -5.28 2.18
CA THR A 269 31.08 -4.55 3.44
C THR A 269 32.18 -5.18 4.32
N VAL A 270 32.90 -6.18 3.79
CA VAL A 270 34.05 -6.86 4.41
C VAL A 270 35.35 -6.48 3.72
#